data_AF-A0A9C8KB99-F1
#
_entry.id   AF-A0A9C8KB99-F1
#
_cell.length_a   1.000
_cell.length_b   1.000
_cell.length_c   1.000
_cell.angle_alpha   90.00
_cell.angle_beta   90.00
_cell.angle_gamma   90.00
#
_symmetry.space_group_name_H-M   'P 1'
#
loop_
_entity.id
_entity.type
_entity.pdbx_description
1 polymer ?
#
loop_
_entity_poly.entity_id
_entity_poly.type
_entity_poly.pdbx_seq_one_letter_code
_entity_poly.pdbx_strand_id
1 'polypeptide(L)'
;MLETEKINEENEKKRVELKNAYMRLFKTKDGKEVLADLRNFCGQDRTSICEHSPNPYQTFGAEGRRRVWLRIAAMRKKEKVKENE
;
A
#
# COMPACT_ATOMS: atom_id res chain seq x y z
N MET A 1 32.68 2.33 -3.18
CA MET A 1 31.27 1.95 -3.28
C MET A 1 31.09 1.03 -4.46
N LEU A 2 30.66 -0.20 -4.19
CA LEU A 2 30.27 -1.16 -5.22
C LEU A 2 29.04 -0.62 -5.96
N GLU A 3 28.91 -0.94 -7.24
CA GLU A 3 27.79 -0.48 -8.08
C GLU A 3 26.42 -0.83 -7.48
N THR A 4 26.33 -1.98 -6.83
CA THR A 4 25.17 -2.45 -6.07
C THR A 4 24.79 -1.52 -4.91
N GLU A 5 25.76 -0.94 -4.22
CA GLU A 5 25.50 -0.02 -3.09
C GLU A 5 24.86 1.27 -3.59
N LYS A 6 25.36 1.81 -4.71
CA LYS A 6 24.78 3.01 -5.34
C LYS A 6 23.34 2.78 -5.82
N ILE A 7 23.06 1.61 -6.42
CA ILE A 7 21.69 1.25 -6.84
C ILE A 7 20.74 1.17 -5.64
N ASN A 8 21.19 0.59 -4.53
CA ASN A 8 20.39 0.49 -3.32
C ASN A 8 20.09 1.86 -2.70
N GLU A 9 21.07 2.76 -2.65
CA GLU A 9 20.88 4.14 -2.18
C GLU A 9 19.88 4.91 -3.04
N GLU A 10 19.96 4.77 -4.37
CA GLU A 10 19.04 5.44 -5.29
C GLU A 10 17.61 4.90 -5.17
N ASN A 11 17.47 3.58 -5.02
CA ASN A 11 16.18 2.93 -4.78
C ASN A 11 15.56 3.36 -3.45
N GLU A 12 16.38 3.49 -2.40
CA GLU A 12 15.95 3.98 -1.09
C GLU A 12 15.41 5.42 -1.20
N LYS A 13 16.17 6.29 -1.86
CA LYS A 13 15.76 7.68 -2.09
C LYS A 13 14.42 7.77 -2.82
N LYS A 14 14.27 7.03 -3.93
CA LYS A 14 13.01 6.94 -4.69
C LYS A 14 11.85 6.45 -3.82
N ARG A 15 12.10 5.47 -2.94
CA ARG A 15 11.09 4.94 -2.01
C ARG A 15 10.62 6.00 -1.02
N VAL A 16 11.55 6.76 -0.43
CA VAL A 16 11.25 7.85 0.52
C VAL A 16 10.46 8.97 -0.18
N GLU A 17 10.88 9.38 -1.38
CA GLU A 17 10.17 10.38 -2.17
C GLU A 17 8.74 9.95 -2.48
N LEU A 18 8.55 8.70 -2.91
CA LEU A 18 7.24 8.13 -3.16
C LEU A 18 6.38 8.11 -1.89
N LYS A 19 6.91 7.64 -0.76
CA LYS A 19 6.23 7.65 0.54
C LYS A 19 5.73 9.05 0.90
N ASN A 20 6.58 10.06 0.74
CA ASN A 20 6.24 11.45 0.98
C ASN A 20 5.14 11.94 0.03
N ALA A 21 5.16 11.54 -1.24
CA ALA A 21 4.10 11.87 -2.19
C ALA A 21 2.74 11.27 -1.76
N TYR A 22 2.69 10.00 -1.40
CA TYR A 22 1.49 9.35 -0.84
C TYR A 22 0.96 10.10 0.39
N MET A 23 1.86 10.46 1.31
CA MET A 23 1.51 11.19 2.53
C MET A 23 0.94 12.59 2.24
N ARG A 24 1.52 13.33 1.29
CA ARG A 24 1.02 14.65 0.91
C ARG A 24 -0.34 14.55 0.22
N LEU A 25 -0.46 13.67 -0.78
CA LEU A 25 -1.68 13.51 -1.57
C LEU A 25 -2.88 13.13 -0.68
N PHE A 26 -2.73 12.09 0.15
CA PHE A 26 -3.82 11.57 0.96
C PHE A 26 -4.05 12.32 2.28
N LYS A 27 -3.47 13.50 2.45
CA LYS A 27 -3.79 14.45 3.54
C LYS A 27 -4.83 15.48 3.12
N THR A 28 -5.01 15.72 1.82
CA THR A 28 -6.00 16.68 1.30
C THR A 28 -7.43 16.14 1.50
N LYS A 29 -8.44 17.01 1.38
CA LYS A 29 -9.86 16.61 1.47
C LYS A 29 -10.19 15.59 0.38
N ASP A 30 -9.97 15.92 -0.88
CA ASP A 30 -10.26 15.05 -2.01
C ASP A 30 -9.43 13.77 -1.98
N GLY A 31 -8.17 13.85 -1.52
CA GLY A 31 -7.34 12.69 -1.31
C GLY A 31 -7.97 11.71 -0.31
N LYS A 32 -8.54 12.20 0.80
CA LYS A 32 -9.23 11.34 1.78
C LYS A 32 -10.47 10.67 1.18
N GLU A 33 -11.25 11.38 0.35
CA GLU A 33 -12.41 10.81 -0.34
C GLU A 33 -11.99 9.69 -1.30
N VAL A 34 -10.99 9.95 -2.16
CA VAL A 34 -10.43 8.93 -3.06
C VAL A 34 -9.87 7.74 -2.28
N LEU A 35 -9.20 7.98 -1.15
CA LEU A 35 -8.69 6.91 -0.32
C LEU A 35 -9.80 6.05 0.27
N ALA A 36 -10.91 6.65 0.70
CA ALA A 36 -12.06 5.92 1.21
C ALA A 36 -12.70 5.06 0.11
N ASP A 37 -12.83 5.60 -1.11
CA ASP A 37 -13.30 4.85 -2.27
C ASP A 37 -12.37 3.67 -2.60
N LEU A 38 -11.05 3.90 -2.66
CA LEU A 38 -10.06 2.85 -2.90
C LEU A 38 -10.12 1.74 -1.83
N ARG A 39 -10.37 2.07 -0.56
CA ARG A 39 -10.56 1.08 0.51
C ARG A 39 -11.73 0.14 0.20
N ASN A 40 -12.84 0.71 -0.29
CA ASN A 40 -14.05 -0.03 -0.64
C ASN A 40 -13.84 -0.85 -1.92
N PHE A 41 -13.30 -0.24 -2.98
CA PHE A 41 -13.02 -0.90 -4.25
C PHE A 41 -12.04 -2.07 -4.11
N CYS A 42 -10.99 -1.89 -3.31
CA CYS A 42 -10.03 -2.95 -3.01
C CYS A 42 -10.56 -3.99 -2.02
N GLY A 43 -11.77 -3.82 -1.49
CA GLY A 43 -12.42 -4.77 -0.60
C GLY A 43 -11.61 -5.05 0.67
N GLN A 44 -11.00 -4.02 1.26
CA GLN A 44 -10.13 -4.19 2.43
C GLN A 44 -10.85 -4.88 3.59
N ASP A 45 -12.14 -4.60 3.80
CA ASP A 45 -12.91 -5.09 4.93
C ASP A 45 -13.88 -6.23 4.58
N ARG A 46 -13.72 -6.84 3.40
CA ARG A 46 -14.61 -7.92 2.91
C ARG A 46 -13.84 -9.20 2.74
N THR A 47 -14.41 -10.36 3.08
CA THR A 47 -13.79 -11.65 2.76
C THR A 47 -13.84 -11.88 1.24
N SER A 48 -12.73 -12.36 0.66
CA SER A 48 -12.64 -12.72 -0.76
C SER A 48 -13.00 -14.18 -1.03
N ILE A 49 -12.92 -15.02 0.00
CA ILE A 49 -13.23 -16.45 -0.03
C ILE A 49 -14.73 -16.65 0.12
N CYS A 50 -15.30 -17.54 -0.70
CA CYS A 50 -16.69 -17.97 -0.62
C CYS A 50 -16.74 -19.47 -0.34
N GLU A 51 -17.46 -19.89 0.69
CA GLU A 51 -17.59 -21.31 1.09
C GLU A 51 -18.66 -22.04 0.26
N HIS A 52 -19.79 -21.39 -0.02
CA HIS A 52 -20.93 -22.02 -0.71
C HIS A 52 -20.71 -22.22 -2.22
N SER A 53 -19.84 -21.40 -2.83
CA SER A 53 -19.50 -21.48 -4.25
C SER A 53 -18.06 -20.99 -4.45
N PRO A 54 -17.06 -21.81 -4.09
CA PRO A 54 -15.66 -21.42 -4.18
C PRO A 54 -15.25 -21.19 -5.64
N ASN A 55 -14.69 -20.01 -5.91
CA ASN A 55 -14.09 -19.69 -7.21
C ASN A 55 -12.67 -19.10 -7.00
N PRO A 56 -11.61 -19.87 -7.31
CA PRO A 56 -10.24 -19.45 -7.05
C PRO A 56 -9.82 -18.23 -7.88
N TYR A 57 -10.32 -18.08 -9.11
CA TYR A 57 -9.99 -16.94 -9.96
C TYR A 57 -10.58 -15.63 -9.42
N GLN A 58 -11.82 -15.69 -8.93
CA GLN A 58 -12.46 -14.55 -8.28
C GLN A 58 -11.69 -14.13 -7.02
N THR A 59 -11.34 -15.10 -6.17
CA THR A 59 -10.55 -14.87 -4.96
C THR A 59 -9.21 -14.23 -5.30
N PHE A 60 -8.49 -14.79 -6.28
CA PHE A 60 -7.20 -14.26 -6.72
C PHE A 60 -7.31 -12.81 -7.21
N GLY A 61 -8.32 -12.49 -8.01
CA GLY A 61 -8.58 -11.13 -8.47
C GLY A 61 -8.88 -10.16 -7.32
N ALA A 62 -9.66 -10.60 -6.32
CA ALA A 62 -9.96 -9.80 -5.13
C ALA A 62 -8.72 -9.55 -4.27
N GLU A 63 -7.89 -10.58 -4.03
CA GLU A 63 -6.62 -10.42 -3.30
C GLU A 63 -5.62 -9.54 -4.05
N GLY A 64 -5.59 -9.61 -5.39
CA GLY A 64 -4.80 -8.71 -6.22
C GLY A 64 -5.16 -7.24 -5.97
N ARG A 65 -6.47 -6.92 -5.91
CA ARG A 65 -6.92 -5.55 -5.57
C ARG A 65 -6.58 -5.20 -4.13
N ARG A 66 -6.75 -6.11 -3.15
CA ARG A 66 -6.38 -5.85 -1.76
C ARG A 66 -4.88 -5.57 -1.59
N ARG A 67 -4.03 -6.24 -2.35
CA ARG A 67 -2.57 -5.98 -2.37
C ARG A 67 -2.26 -4.53 -2.76
N VAL A 68 -3.01 -3.95 -3.69
CA VAL A 68 -2.87 -2.53 -4.06
C VAL A 68 -3.17 -1.64 -2.86
N TRP A 69 -4.28 -1.87 -2.17
CA TRP A 69 -4.62 -1.12 -0.95
C TRP A 69 -3.53 -1.25 0.13
N LEU A 70 -3.05 -2.47 0.39
CA LEU A 70 -2.00 -2.72 1.38
C LEU A 70 -0.71 -1.96 1.05
N ARG A 71 -0.34 -1.84 -0.23
CA ARG A 71 0.81 -1.03 -0.67
C ARG A 71 0.58 0.45 -0.36
N ILE A 72 -0.59 1.00 -0.67
CA ILE A 72 -0.95 2.39 -0.38
C ILE A 72 -0.91 2.64 1.13
N ALA A 73 -1.52 1.75 1.92
CA ALA A 73 -1.54 1.84 3.37
C ALA A 73 -0.12 1.79 3.97
N ALA A 74 0.76 0.92 3.46
CA ALA A 74 2.16 0.84 3.87
C ALA A 74 2.92 2.15 3.59
N MET A 75 2.73 2.75 2.41
CA MET A 75 3.35 4.04 2.07
C MET A 75 2.86 5.19 2.98
N ARG A 76 1.71 5.03 3.64
CA ARG A 76 1.15 6.05 4.54
C ARG A 76 1.46 5.80 6.02
N LYS A 77 2.03 4.65 6.40
CA LYS A 77 2.43 4.42 7.79
C LYS A 77 3.66 5.26 8.11
N LYS A 78 3.58 6.04 9.20
CA LYS A 78 4.78 6.58 9.83
C LYS A 78 5.59 5.40 10.33
N GLU A 79 6.87 5.36 10.01
CA GLU A 79 7.76 4.39 10.66
C GLU A 79 7.75 4.73 12.15
N LYS A 80 7.49 3.72 12.99
CA LYS A 80 7.81 3.84 14.41
C LYS A 80 9.33 3.89 14.44
N VAL A 81 9.89 5.05 14.77
CA VAL A 81 11.30 5.11 15.17
C VAL A 81 11.42 4.13 16.34
N LYS A 82 12.23 3.08 16.18
CA LYS A 82 12.63 2.28 17.34
C LYS A 82 13.49 3.24 18.17
N GLU A 83 12.92 3.80 19.22
CA GLU A 83 13.71 4.39 20.30
C GLU A 83 14.52 3.23 20.88
N ASN A 84 15.83 3.26 20.65
CA ASN A 84 16.75 2.40 21.38
C ASN A 84 16.82 2.99 22.79
N GLU A 85 16.11 2.38 23.73
CA GLU A 85 16.38 2.50 25.17
C GLU A 85 17.67 1.75 25.52
#